data_AF-A0AA96NZQ8-F1
#
_entry.id   AF-A0AA96NZQ8-F1
#
_cell.length_a   1.000
_cell.length_b   1.000
_cell.length_c   1.000
_cell.angle_alpha   90.00
_cell.angle_beta   90.00
_cell.angle_gamma   90.00
#
_symmetry.space_group_name_H-M   'P 1'
#
loop_
_entity.id
_entity.type
_entity.pdbx_description
1 polymer ?
#
loop_
_entity_poly.entity_id
_entity_poly.type
_entity_poly.pdbx_seq_one_letter_code
_entity_poly.pdbx_strand_id
1 'polypeptide(L)'
;MTHITLKTHIPCILLASVLLAGCQNYQADQSRRSKIAQFAINHPKAAQTIGVEDKNSTNLTSNAARFARRTGLDDRANGEGRGTQVNAVRQALWQAAISSQFDSEIADRAGNAYLSDMEIREGKTDYYSRFLADQAVDQRNNRIGRSIGSGKPGADMKTILQSVLFYYHKVGLWTASEVKASNRKVWRISQEKLSEAEYRRALANIEPLNADGMFPNEQRILKTDALEEITKVFRAITRVED
;
A
#
# COMPACT_ATOMS: atom_id res chain seq x y z
N MET A 1 19.56 54.50 -11.23
CA MET A 1 18.64 53.64 -10.46
C MET A 1 17.97 52.68 -11.43
N THR A 2 18.51 51.47 -11.56
CA THR A 2 17.97 50.42 -12.43
C THR A 2 17.11 49.48 -11.61
N HIS A 3 15.79 49.56 -11.79
CA HIS A 3 14.84 48.64 -11.18
C HIS A 3 14.97 47.27 -11.84
N ILE A 4 15.54 46.31 -11.11
CA ILE A 4 15.53 44.90 -11.50
C ILE A 4 14.11 44.36 -11.21
N THR A 5 13.41 43.99 -12.28
CA THR A 5 12.06 43.43 -12.26
C THR A 5 12.08 42.00 -11.71
N LEU A 6 11.79 41.87 -10.41
CA LEU A 6 11.80 40.61 -9.64
C LEU A 6 10.69 39.59 -10.02
N LYS A 7 9.90 39.83 -11.08
CA LYS A 7 8.66 39.05 -11.35
C LYS A 7 8.86 37.78 -12.18
N THR A 8 9.97 37.63 -12.90
CA THR A 8 10.21 36.49 -13.81
C THR A 8 11.05 35.36 -13.20
N HIS A 9 11.71 35.59 -12.07
CA HIS A 9 12.61 34.60 -11.45
C HIS A 9 11.95 33.74 -10.37
N ILE A 10 10.88 34.21 -9.73
CA ILE A 10 10.11 33.43 -8.73
C ILE A 10 9.56 32.11 -9.31
N PRO A 11 8.92 32.07 -10.51
CA PRO A 11 8.44 30.82 -11.06
C PRO A 11 9.58 29.86 -11.44
N CYS A 12 10.74 30.37 -11.88
CA CYS A 12 11.91 29.53 -12.20
C CYS A 12 12.57 28.95 -10.94
N ILE A 13 12.62 29.71 -9.85
CA ILE A 13 13.17 29.23 -8.56
C ILE A 13 12.24 28.19 -7.93
N LEU A 14 10.91 28.36 -8.04
CA LEU A 14 9.93 27.36 -7.63
C LEU A 14 10.01 26.08 -8.48
N LEU A 15 10.17 26.21 -9.81
CA LEU A 15 10.39 25.05 -10.68
C LEU A 15 11.71 24.33 -10.35
N ALA A 16 12.80 25.07 -10.12
CA ALA A 16 14.11 24.50 -9.80
C ALA A 16 14.13 23.81 -8.42
N SER A 17 13.43 24.33 -7.43
CA SER A 17 13.30 23.69 -6.11
C SER A 17 12.41 22.45 -6.14
N VAL A 18 11.37 22.43 -6.96
CA VAL A 18 10.58 21.21 -7.25
C VAL A 18 11.42 20.16 -7.99
N LEU A 19 12.27 20.58 -8.95
CA LEU A 19 13.17 19.67 -9.69
C LEU A 19 14.30 19.12 -8.81
N LEU A 20 14.85 19.90 -7.87
CA LEU A 20 15.90 19.46 -6.93
C LEU A 20 15.36 18.49 -5.86
N ALA A 21 14.10 18.65 -5.43
CA ALA A 21 13.41 17.65 -4.59
C ALA A 21 13.12 16.33 -5.34
N GLY A 22 13.19 16.35 -6.68
CA GLY A 22 12.98 15.20 -7.57
C GLY A 22 14.06 14.12 -7.50
N CYS A 23 15.26 14.45 -7.01
CA CYS A 23 16.40 13.53 -6.95
C CYS A 23 16.71 13.01 -5.54
N GLN A 24 15.93 13.40 -4.53
CA GLN A 24 16.19 13.01 -3.14
C GLN A 24 15.43 11.73 -2.79
N ASN A 25 16.15 10.73 -2.28
CA ASN A 25 15.55 9.59 -1.58
C ASN A 25 14.85 10.10 -0.31
N TYR A 26 13.81 9.39 0.15
CA TYR A 26 13.18 9.71 1.42
C TYR A 26 14.22 9.73 2.52
N GLN A 27 14.22 10.79 3.33
CA GLN A 27 15.01 10.80 4.54
C GLN A 27 14.25 10.04 5.63
N ALA A 28 14.98 9.33 6.50
CA ALA A 28 14.37 8.50 7.55
C ALA A 28 13.51 9.34 8.52
N ASP A 29 13.92 10.58 8.77
CA ASP A 29 13.29 11.56 9.66
C ASP A 29 12.19 12.41 8.99
N GLN A 30 11.97 12.26 7.69
CA GLN A 30 10.87 12.94 7.01
C GLN A 30 9.50 12.43 7.48
N SER A 31 8.58 13.37 7.63
CA SER A 31 7.18 13.08 7.94
C SER A 31 6.52 12.26 6.83
N ARG A 32 5.55 11.40 7.17
CA ARG A 32 4.82 10.57 6.19
C ARG A 32 4.13 11.46 5.17
N ARG A 33 3.52 12.56 5.64
CA ARG A 33 2.91 13.56 4.76
C ARG A 33 3.90 14.09 3.72
N SER A 34 5.13 14.41 4.14
CA SER A 34 6.18 14.90 3.25
C SER A 34 6.59 13.84 2.22
N LYS A 35 6.80 12.59 2.63
CA LYS A 35 7.17 11.49 1.73
C LYS A 35 6.08 11.22 0.68
N ILE A 36 4.81 11.20 1.07
CA ILE A 36 3.68 11.00 0.14
C ILE A 36 3.58 12.17 -0.85
N ALA A 37 3.77 13.41 -0.39
CA ALA A 37 3.77 14.58 -1.27
C ALA A 37 4.92 14.53 -2.28
N GLN A 38 6.13 14.19 -1.83
CA GLN A 38 7.29 14.04 -2.70
C GLN A 38 7.09 12.93 -3.73
N PHE A 39 6.52 11.78 -3.32
CA PHE A 39 6.16 10.71 -4.24
C PHE A 39 5.19 11.21 -5.32
N ALA A 40 4.13 11.92 -4.93
CA ALA A 40 3.12 12.41 -5.87
C ALA A 40 3.65 13.43 -6.86
N ILE A 41 4.57 14.30 -6.43
CA ILE A 41 5.25 15.28 -7.28
C ILE A 41 6.20 14.60 -8.27
N ASN A 42 6.96 13.61 -7.80
CA ASN A 42 7.99 12.94 -8.60
C ASN A 42 7.40 11.88 -9.54
N HIS A 43 6.26 11.29 -9.18
CA HIS A 43 5.62 10.18 -9.90
C HIS A 43 4.11 10.40 -10.11
N PRO A 44 3.67 11.50 -10.77
CA PRO A 44 2.27 11.90 -10.81
C PRO A 44 1.34 10.85 -11.45
N LYS A 45 1.79 10.18 -12.52
CA LYS A 45 1.03 9.09 -13.16
C LYS A 45 0.87 7.89 -12.22
N ALA A 46 1.94 7.50 -11.51
CA ALA A 46 1.88 6.42 -10.55
C ALA A 46 0.98 6.78 -9.37
N ALA A 47 1.13 7.99 -8.81
CA ALA A 47 0.29 8.48 -7.72
C ALA A 47 -1.20 8.51 -8.09
N GLN A 48 -1.55 8.91 -9.32
CA GLN A 48 -2.92 8.85 -9.82
C GLN A 48 -3.44 7.42 -9.93
N THR A 49 -2.68 6.50 -10.53
CA THR A 49 -3.11 5.10 -10.71
C THR A 49 -3.20 4.36 -9.37
N ILE A 50 -2.27 4.63 -8.45
CA ILE A 50 -2.29 4.13 -7.08
C ILE A 50 -3.53 4.66 -6.36
N GLY A 51 -3.72 5.98 -6.41
CA GLY A 51 -4.86 6.68 -5.83
C GLY A 51 -5.00 6.46 -4.32
N VAL A 52 -6.11 6.97 -3.79
CA VAL A 52 -6.48 6.83 -2.38
C VAL A 52 -7.70 5.95 -2.25
N GLU A 53 -7.86 5.27 -1.13
CA GLU A 53 -9.01 4.38 -0.93
C GLU A 53 -10.33 5.17 -1.04
N ASP A 54 -11.16 4.79 -2.01
CA ASP A 54 -12.49 5.33 -2.25
C ASP A 54 -13.39 4.20 -2.75
N LYS A 55 -14.53 4.00 -2.08
CA LYS A 55 -15.52 2.98 -2.46
C LYS A 55 -16.02 3.14 -3.90
N ASN A 56 -15.94 4.35 -4.44
CA ASN A 56 -16.37 4.72 -5.78
C ASN A 56 -15.18 4.91 -6.75
N SER A 57 -14.02 4.32 -6.47
CA SER A 57 -12.87 4.34 -7.38
C SER A 57 -12.38 2.93 -7.72
N THR A 58 -11.73 2.83 -8.88
CA THR A 58 -11.02 1.64 -9.39
C THR A 58 -9.49 1.80 -9.33
N ASN A 59 -8.99 2.78 -8.58
CA ASN A 59 -7.54 2.90 -8.35
C ASN A 59 -6.99 1.68 -7.58
N LEU A 60 -5.67 1.46 -7.66
CA LEU A 60 -5.05 0.25 -7.09
C LEU A 60 -5.27 0.14 -5.58
N THR A 61 -5.25 1.26 -4.85
CA THR A 61 -5.50 1.27 -3.40
C THR A 61 -6.93 0.79 -3.08
N SER A 62 -7.92 1.29 -3.80
CA SER A 62 -9.32 0.93 -3.63
C SER A 62 -9.59 -0.52 -3.99
N ASN A 63 -9.03 -0.99 -5.10
CA ASN A 63 -9.17 -2.37 -5.54
C ASN A 63 -8.50 -3.35 -4.56
N ALA A 64 -7.30 -3.04 -4.06
CA ALA A 64 -6.60 -3.88 -3.08
C ALA A 64 -7.42 -4.03 -1.78
N ALA A 65 -7.96 -2.93 -1.25
CA ALA A 65 -8.82 -2.95 -0.08
C ALA A 65 -10.11 -3.74 -0.32
N ARG A 66 -10.75 -3.56 -1.48
CA ARG A 66 -11.97 -4.27 -1.87
C ARG A 66 -11.74 -5.77 -1.98
N PHE A 67 -10.70 -6.19 -2.69
CA PHE A 67 -10.33 -7.59 -2.82
C PHE A 67 -10.01 -8.24 -1.48
N ALA A 68 -9.16 -7.59 -0.67
CA ALA A 68 -8.74 -8.12 0.62
C ALA A 68 -9.95 -8.41 1.53
N ARG A 69 -10.90 -7.48 1.63
CA ARG A 69 -12.13 -7.66 2.41
C ARG A 69 -13.01 -8.79 1.88
N ARG A 70 -12.99 -9.04 0.56
CA ARG A 70 -13.79 -10.08 -0.09
C ARG A 70 -13.18 -11.47 0.00
N THR A 71 -11.94 -11.62 0.47
CA THR A 71 -11.35 -12.95 0.69
C THR A 71 -12.08 -13.77 1.75
N GLY A 72 -12.78 -13.13 2.71
CA GLY A 72 -13.38 -13.83 3.85
C GLY A 72 -12.34 -14.44 4.81
N LEU A 73 -11.15 -13.87 4.84
CA LEU A 73 -10.12 -14.12 5.84
C LEU A 73 -10.41 -13.30 7.12
N ASP A 74 -9.69 -13.61 8.20
CA ASP A 74 -9.89 -12.90 9.46
C ASP A 74 -9.40 -11.45 9.40
N ASP A 75 -10.27 -10.56 9.88
CA ASP A 75 -10.01 -9.13 10.05
C ASP A 75 -10.28 -8.64 11.48
N ARG A 76 -10.55 -9.57 12.41
CA ARG A 76 -11.02 -9.24 13.77
C ARG A 76 -10.01 -9.55 14.86
N ALA A 77 -9.00 -10.40 14.64
CA ALA A 77 -8.06 -10.83 15.68
C ALA A 77 -7.46 -9.70 16.53
N ASN A 78 -7.26 -8.50 15.96
CA ASN A 78 -6.49 -7.43 16.61
C ASN A 78 -7.25 -6.11 16.80
N GLY A 79 -8.51 -5.99 16.36
CA GLY A 79 -9.26 -4.73 16.30
C GLY A 79 -8.71 -3.73 15.26
N GLU A 80 -9.61 -3.03 14.55
CA GLU A 80 -9.26 -2.05 13.50
C GLU A 80 -8.43 -2.62 12.32
N GLY A 81 -8.43 -3.93 12.09
CA GLY A 81 -7.77 -4.58 10.95
C GLY A 81 -6.23 -4.61 10.99
N ARG A 82 -5.57 -4.03 11.99
CA ARG A 82 -4.10 -3.98 12.06
C ARG A 82 -3.48 -5.36 12.28
N GLY A 83 -2.51 -5.73 11.44
CA GLY A 83 -1.82 -7.02 11.49
C GLY A 83 -2.69 -8.25 11.25
N THR A 84 -3.89 -8.10 10.69
CA THR A 84 -4.82 -9.20 10.41
C THR A 84 -4.48 -9.91 9.10
N GLN A 85 -5.13 -11.06 8.83
CA GLN A 85 -4.97 -11.78 7.55
C GLN A 85 -5.46 -10.92 6.37
N VAL A 86 -6.56 -10.19 6.54
CA VAL A 86 -7.07 -9.26 5.53
C VAL A 86 -6.08 -8.15 5.25
N ASN A 87 -5.48 -7.53 6.27
CA ASN A 87 -4.47 -6.49 6.04
C ASN A 87 -3.19 -7.05 5.39
N ALA A 88 -2.78 -8.26 5.76
CA ALA A 88 -1.64 -8.93 5.13
C ALA A 88 -1.85 -9.12 3.61
N VAL A 89 -3.02 -9.59 3.20
CA VAL A 89 -3.38 -9.71 1.78
C VAL A 89 -3.47 -8.34 1.12
N ARG A 90 -4.08 -7.35 1.78
CA ARG A 90 -4.22 -5.98 1.24
C ARG A 90 -2.86 -5.39 0.87
N GLN A 91 -1.89 -5.45 1.78
CA GLN A 91 -0.56 -4.86 1.57
C GLN A 91 0.24 -5.63 0.51
N ALA A 92 0.25 -6.97 0.57
CA ALA A 92 0.92 -7.78 -0.43
C ALA A 92 0.32 -7.57 -1.84
N LEU A 93 -1.00 -7.53 -1.96
CA LEU A 93 -1.70 -7.28 -3.23
C LEU A 93 -1.43 -5.87 -3.75
N TRP A 94 -1.51 -4.85 -2.89
CA TRP A 94 -1.28 -3.47 -3.27
C TRP A 94 0.12 -3.28 -3.84
N GLN A 95 1.17 -3.79 -3.18
CA GLN A 95 2.54 -3.72 -3.70
C GLN A 95 2.77 -4.56 -4.94
N ALA A 96 2.17 -5.76 -5.01
CA ALA A 96 2.28 -6.60 -6.20
C ALA A 96 1.65 -5.93 -7.42
N ALA A 97 0.50 -5.28 -7.26
CA ALA A 97 -0.16 -4.56 -8.33
C ALA A 97 0.64 -3.35 -8.81
N ILE A 98 1.21 -2.55 -7.89
CA ILE A 98 2.07 -1.43 -8.28
C ILE A 98 3.32 -1.93 -9.03
N SER A 99 3.94 -3.00 -8.53
CA SER A 99 5.14 -3.56 -9.16
C SER A 99 4.87 -4.20 -10.51
N SER A 100 3.68 -4.78 -10.70
CA SER A 100 3.22 -5.31 -12.00
C SER A 100 2.92 -4.19 -13.02
N GLN A 101 2.30 -3.10 -12.55
CA GLN A 101 1.86 -1.98 -13.38
C GLN A 101 3.01 -1.05 -13.79
N PHE A 102 3.97 -0.83 -12.91
CA PHE A 102 5.09 0.09 -13.09
C PHE A 102 6.40 -0.69 -13.03
N ASP A 103 6.96 -0.86 -11.84
CA ASP A 103 8.14 -1.66 -11.55
C ASP A 103 8.32 -1.77 -10.01
N SER A 104 9.28 -2.57 -9.58
CA SER A 104 9.61 -2.73 -8.16
C SER A 104 10.12 -1.46 -7.49
N GLU A 105 10.72 -0.52 -8.23
CA GLU A 105 11.27 0.70 -7.67
C GLU A 105 10.15 1.68 -7.30
N ILE A 106 9.20 1.90 -8.22
CA ILE A 106 8.00 2.69 -7.97
C ILE A 106 7.17 2.08 -6.84
N ALA A 107 7.06 0.74 -6.79
CA ALA A 107 6.38 0.07 -5.69
C ALA A 107 7.07 0.30 -4.35
N ASP A 108 8.41 0.17 -4.29
CA ASP A 108 9.16 0.42 -3.05
C ASP A 108 9.06 1.88 -2.60
N ARG A 109 9.20 2.84 -3.52
CA ARG A 109 9.00 4.26 -3.25
C ARG A 109 7.58 4.54 -2.77
N ALA A 110 6.55 3.96 -3.40
CA ALA A 110 5.17 4.14 -2.94
C ALA A 110 4.97 3.58 -1.54
N GLY A 111 5.46 2.37 -1.26
CA GLY A 111 5.31 1.72 0.05
C GLY A 111 6.02 2.48 1.17
N ASN A 112 7.27 2.87 0.93
CA ASN A 112 8.07 3.60 1.90
C ASN A 112 7.50 4.98 2.26
N ALA A 113 6.75 5.61 1.34
CA ALA A 113 6.10 6.89 1.63
C ALA A 113 5.05 6.81 2.75
N TYR A 114 4.40 5.66 2.94
CA TYR A 114 3.37 5.48 3.96
C TYR A 114 3.91 5.03 5.32
N LEU A 115 5.21 4.76 5.44
CA LEU A 115 5.84 4.25 6.65
C LEU A 115 6.48 5.36 7.49
N SER A 116 6.34 5.26 8.81
CA SER A 116 7.07 6.15 9.75
C SER A 116 8.54 5.75 9.89
N ASP A 117 8.83 4.44 9.91
CA ASP A 117 10.17 3.85 9.86
C ASP A 117 10.27 3.02 8.57
N MET A 118 11.34 3.19 7.78
CA MET A 118 11.55 2.43 6.53
C MET A 118 12.47 1.23 6.74
N GLU A 119 13.10 1.09 7.91
CA GLU A 119 14.05 0.03 8.18
C GLU A 119 13.34 -1.28 8.56
N ILE A 120 13.63 -2.33 7.80
CA ILE A 120 13.18 -3.69 8.13
C ILE A 120 14.20 -4.34 9.07
N ARG A 121 13.78 -4.58 10.31
CA ARG A 121 14.60 -5.25 11.33
C ARG A 121 14.33 -6.75 11.30
N GLU A 122 15.02 -7.48 10.42
CA GLU A 122 14.76 -8.91 10.12
C GLU A 122 14.68 -9.81 11.35
N GLY A 123 15.49 -9.55 12.38
CA GLY A 123 15.50 -10.34 13.62
C GLY A 123 14.50 -9.88 14.71
N LYS A 124 13.77 -8.79 14.50
CA LYS A 124 12.83 -8.24 15.50
C LYS A 124 11.41 -8.70 15.23
N THR A 125 10.90 -9.58 16.08
CA THR A 125 9.53 -10.10 16.00
C THR A 125 8.60 -9.58 17.11
N ASP A 126 9.15 -9.04 18.19
CA ASP A 126 8.38 -8.51 19.32
C ASP A 126 8.41 -6.97 19.34
N TYR A 127 7.23 -6.38 19.50
CA TYR A 127 7.00 -4.94 19.51
C TYR A 127 6.16 -4.54 20.72
N TYR A 128 6.45 -3.36 21.27
CA TYR A 128 5.73 -2.86 22.45
C TYR A 128 4.33 -2.32 22.11
N SER A 129 4.05 -2.01 20.85
CA SER A 129 2.76 -1.46 20.41
C SER A 129 2.24 -2.17 19.17
N ARG A 130 0.90 -2.23 19.06
CA ARG A 130 0.19 -2.78 17.89
C ARG A 130 0.60 -2.06 16.61
N PHE A 131 0.73 -0.74 16.68
CA PHE A 131 1.08 0.11 15.55
C PHE A 131 2.46 -0.20 14.97
N LEU A 132 3.47 -0.45 15.82
CA LEU A 132 4.80 -0.82 15.33
C LEU A 132 4.85 -2.24 14.78
N ALA A 133 4.14 -3.18 15.40
CA ALA A 133 4.01 -4.54 14.86
C ALA A 133 3.34 -4.52 13.48
N ASP A 134 2.28 -3.72 13.32
CA ASP A 134 1.56 -3.55 12.05
C ASP A 134 2.46 -2.95 10.96
N GLN A 135 3.21 -1.89 11.24
CA GLN A 135 4.17 -1.35 10.27
C GLN A 135 5.25 -2.37 9.87
N ALA A 136 5.74 -3.15 10.84
CA ALA A 136 6.72 -4.20 10.60
C ALA A 136 6.16 -5.35 9.75
N VAL A 137 4.87 -5.67 9.91
CA VAL A 137 4.12 -6.62 9.07
C VAL A 137 3.94 -6.06 7.66
N ASP A 138 3.47 -4.82 7.56
CA ASP A 138 3.22 -4.11 6.29
C ASP A 138 4.48 -4.04 5.44
N GLN A 139 5.62 -3.64 6.01
CA GLN A 139 6.91 -3.63 5.32
C GLN A 139 7.29 -4.99 4.72
N ARG A 140 7.12 -6.07 5.48
CA ARG A 140 7.50 -7.42 5.05
C ARG A 140 6.56 -7.96 3.98
N ASN A 141 5.25 -7.75 4.15
CA ASN A 141 4.26 -8.09 3.14
C ASN A 141 4.40 -7.23 1.87
N ASN A 142 4.84 -5.98 2.01
CA ASN A 142 5.16 -5.12 0.88
C ASN A 142 6.30 -5.71 0.05
N ARG A 143 7.38 -6.16 0.71
CA ARG A 143 8.52 -6.81 0.03
C ARG A 143 8.09 -8.08 -0.72
N ILE A 144 7.27 -8.93 -0.07
CA ILE A 144 6.71 -10.14 -0.70
C ILE A 144 5.87 -9.76 -1.92
N GLY A 145 4.97 -8.79 -1.76
CA GLY A 145 4.10 -8.27 -2.82
C GLY A 145 4.89 -7.83 -4.04
N ARG A 146 5.91 -6.98 -3.87
CA ARG A 146 6.77 -6.55 -4.98
C ARG A 146 7.41 -7.71 -5.73
N SER A 147 7.93 -8.71 -5.01
CA SER A 147 8.53 -9.89 -5.64
C SER A 147 7.51 -10.66 -6.49
N ILE A 148 6.26 -10.78 -6.02
CA ILE A 148 5.18 -11.43 -6.77
C ILE A 148 4.83 -10.59 -8.02
N GLY A 149 4.68 -9.28 -7.86
CA GLY A 149 4.31 -8.36 -8.93
C GLY A 149 5.34 -8.28 -10.06
N SER A 150 6.63 -8.22 -9.75
CA SER A 150 7.72 -8.22 -10.74
C SER A 150 7.75 -9.46 -11.62
N GLY A 151 7.28 -10.60 -11.10
CA GLY A 151 7.14 -11.83 -11.89
C GLY A 151 5.90 -11.85 -12.80
N LYS A 152 5.08 -10.78 -12.81
CA LYS A 152 3.78 -10.72 -13.48
C LYS A 152 3.50 -9.35 -14.13
N PRO A 153 4.40 -8.82 -14.98
CA PRO A 153 4.21 -7.50 -15.58
C PRO A 153 2.89 -7.41 -16.35
N GLY A 154 2.11 -6.35 -16.08
CA GLY A 154 0.84 -6.07 -16.75
C GLY A 154 -0.33 -7.00 -16.40
N ALA A 155 -0.18 -7.90 -15.42
CA ALA A 155 -1.27 -8.76 -14.97
C ALA A 155 -2.37 -7.94 -14.25
N ASP A 156 -3.63 -8.32 -14.47
CA ASP A 156 -4.75 -7.73 -13.74
C ASP A 156 -4.72 -8.09 -12.25
N MET A 157 -5.37 -7.26 -11.42
CA MET A 157 -5.27 -7.39 -9.96
C MET A 157 -5.92 -8.68 -9.41
N LYS A 158 -6.91 -9.28 -10.10
CA LYS A 158 -7.48 -10.57 -9.68
C LYS A 158 -6.47 -11.70 -9.86
N THR A 159 -5.78 -11.71 -10.99
CA THR A 159 -4.69 -12.66 -11.29
C THR A 159 -3.53 -12.51 -10.29
N ILE A 160 -3.16 -11.27 -9.94
CA ILE A 160 -2.16 -10.99 -8.91
C ILE A 160 -2.63 -11.50 -7.54
N LEU A 161 -3.89 -11.26 -7.17
CA LEU A 161 -4.46 -11.75 -5.92
C LEU A 161 -4.42 -13.27 -5.80
N GLN A 162 -4.75 -14.00 -6.87
CA GLN A 162 -4.63 -15.46 -6.88
C GLN A 162 -3.19 -15.91 -6.55
N SER A 163 -2.20 -15.18 -7.04
CA SER A 163 -0.78 -15.44 -6.78
C SER A 163 -0.39 -15.10 -5.34
N VAL A 164 -0.92 -14.01 -4.79
CA VAL A 164 -0.75 -13.64 -3.38
C VAL A 164 -1.37 -14.70 -2.47
N LEU A 165 -2.59 -15.17 -2.75
CA LEU A 165 -3.26 -16.23 -1.98
C LEU A 165 -2.49 -17.55 -2.07
N PHE A 166 -1.97 -17.89 -3.25
CA PHE A 166 -1.13 -19.08 -3.41
C PHE A 166 0.16 -18.98 -2.59
N TYR A 167 0.84 -17.82 -2.61
CA TYR A 167 2.02 -17.58 -1.78
C TYR A 167 1.69 -17.65 -0.29
N TYR A 168 0.57 -17.04 0.13
CA TYR A 168 0.11 -17.10 1.52
C TYR A 168 -0.17 -18.54 1.98
N HIS A 169 -0.73 -19.37 1.10
CA HIS A 169 -0.95 -20.78 1.42
C HIS A 169 0.34 -21.62 1.47
N LYS A 170 1.28 -21.41 0.53
CA LYS A 170 2.49 -22.26 0.43
C LYS A 170 3.64 -21.80 1.32
N VAL A 171 3.88 -20.49 1.38
CA VAL A 171 5.04 -19.88 2.05
C VAL A 171 4.61 -19.12 3.29
N GLY A 172 3.59 -18.27 3.16
CA GLY A 172 3.01 -17.51 4.26
C GLY A 172 3.17 -15.99 4.12
N LEU A 173 2.26 -15.23 4.73
CA LEU A 173 2.33 -13.78 4.89
C LEU A 173 2.47 -13.41 6.35
N TRP A 174 3.00 -12.23 6.62
CA TRP A 174 3.20 -11.74 7.97
C TRP A 174 1.89 -11.23 8.56
N THR A 175 1.64 -11.59 9.82
CA THR A 175 0.54 -11.07 10.65
C THR A 175 1.09 -10.70 12.02
N ALA A 176 0.28 -10.00 12.83
CA ALA A 176 0.60 -9.70 14.21
C ALA A 176 -0.43 -10.33 15.16
N SER A 177 -0.01 -10.70 16.36
CA SER A 177 -0.89 -11.17 17.43
C SER A 177 -0.41 -10.64 18.77
N GLU A 178 -1.36 -10.46 19.68
CA GLU A 178 -1.05 -10.12 21.07
C GLU A 178 -0.65 -11.38 21.84
N VAL A 179 0.51 -11.35 22.50
CA VAL A 179 0.99 -12.44 23.34
C VAL A 179 1.44 -11.93 24.71
N LYS A 180 1.33 -12.79 25.73
CA LYS A 180 1.91 -12.52 27.05
C LYS A 180 3.33 -13.07 27.11
N ALA A 181 4.33 -12.21 27.24
CA ALA A 181 5.72 -12.57 27.41
C ALA A 181 6.24 -11.97 28.73
N SER A 182 6.76 -12.80 29.63
CA SER A 182 7.34 -12.36 30.92
C SER A 182 6.42 -11.42 31.72
N ASN A 183 5.14 -11.78 31.84
CA ASN A 183 4.08 -10.98 32.49
C ASN A 183 3.82 -9.59 31.87
N ARG A 184 4.27 -9.34 30.63
CA ARG A 184 3.97 -8.13 29.87
C ARG A 184 3.24 -8.49 28.57
N LYS A 185 2.34 -7.60 28.18
CA LYS A 185 1.69 -7.64 26.86
C LYS A 185 2.70 -7.19 25.81
N VAL A 186 2.91 -8.00 24.79
CA VAL A 186 3.73 -7.67 23.62
C VAL A 186 2.96 -8.02 22.34
N TRP A 187 3.27 -7.31 21.27
CA TRP A 187 2.76 -7.60 19.93
C TRP A 187 3.82 -8.36 19.16
N ARG A 188 3.52 -9.62 18.85
CA ARG A 188 4.42 -10.51 18.12
C ARG A 188 3.99 -10.62 16.68
N ILE A 189 4.94 -10.44 15.76
CA ILE A 189 4.73 -10.72 14.34
C ILE A 189 5.21 -12.12 14.01
N SER A 190 4.48 -12.80 13.12
CA SER A 190 4.83 -14.13 12.62
C SER A 190 4.44 -14.26 11.16
N GLN A 191 5.13 -15.14 10.44
CA GLN A 191 4.77 -15.49 9.06
C GLN A 191 3.87 -16.73 9.09
N GLU A 192 2.58 -16.52 8.88
CA GLU A 192 1.55 -17.54 8.98
C GLU A 192 1.17 -18.05 7.59
N LYS A 193 0.66 -19.28 7.50
CA LYS A 193 0.11 -19.85 6.27
C LYS A 193 -1.40 -19.96 6.34
N LEU A 194 -2.06 -19.81 5.20
CA LEU A 194 -3.45 -20.23 5.08
C LEU A 194 -3.55 -21.75 5.12
N SER A 195 -4.47 -22.27 5.93
CA SER A 195 -4.92 -23.66 5.78
C SER A 195 -5.51 -23.89 4.38
N GLU A 196 -5.54 -25.15 3.96
CA GLU A 196 -6.16 -25.54 2.69
C GLU A 196 -7.61 -25.05 2.59
N ALA A 197 -8.37 -25.12 3.69
CA ALA A 197 -9.76 -24.68 3.75
C ALA A 197 -9.90 -23.16 3.61
N GLU A 198 -9.06 -22.38 4.29
CA GLU A 198 -9.04 -20.91 4.15
C GLU A 198 -8.65 -20.49 2.73
N TYR A 199 -7.62 -21.13 2.15
CA TYR A 199 -7.17 -20.86 0.79
C TYR A 199 -8.28 -21.12 -0.24
N ARG A 200 -8.92 -22.30 -0.20
CA ARG A 200 -10.03 -22.62 -1.10
C ARG A 200 -11.22 -21.68 -0.93
N ARG A 201 -11.58 -21.35 0.31
CA ARG A 201 -12.65 -20.40 0.60
C ARG A 201 -12.34 -19.02 0.03
N ALA A 202 -11.11 -18.53 0.22
CA ALA A 202 -10.69 -17.25 -0.33
C ALA A 202 -10.75 -17.24 -1.86
N LEU A 203 -10.30 -18.30 -2.53
CA LEU A 203 -10.42 -18.44 -3.99
C LEU A 203 -11.88 -18.45 -4.45
N ALA A 204 -12.75 -19.18 -3.77
CA ALA A 204 -14.18 -19.23 -4.10
C ALA A 204 -14.85 -17.87 -3.94
N ASN A 205 -14.50 -17.10 -2.91
CA ASN A 205 -15.07 -15.78 -2.67
C ASN A 205 -14.67 -14.74 -3.72
N ILE A 206 -13.47 -14.86 -4.31
CA ILE A 206 -12.99 -13.90 -5.32
C ILE A 206 -13.33 -14.32 -6.75
N GLU A 207 -13.72 -15.57 -6.98
CA GLU A 207 -14.13 -16.09 -8.29
C GLU A 207 -15.15 -15.18 -8.99
N PRO A 208 -16.27 -14.75 -8.36
CA PRO A 208 -17.31 -14.01 -9.08
C PRO A 208 -16.95 -12.55 -9.35
N LEU A 209 -15.78 -12.09 -8.89
CA LEU A 209 -15.34 -10.72 -9.00
C LEU A 209 -14.63 -10.47 -10.34
N ASN A 210 -14.72 -9.25 -10.85
CA ASN A 210 -13.94 -8.79 -12.00
C ASN A 210 -12.51 -8.35 -11.58
N ALA A 211 -11.74 -7.79 -12.51
CA ALA A 211 -10.37 -7.31 -12.28
C ALA A 211 -10.25 -6.18 -11.23
N ASP A 212 -11.33 -5.44 -10.96
CA ASP A 212 -11.39 -4.38 -9.96
C ASP A 212 -11.93 -4.86 -8.60
N GLY A 213 -12.15 -6.18 -8.49
CA GLY A 213 -12.68 -6.81 -7.30
C GLY A 213 -14.16 -6.55 -7.11
N MET A 214 -14.91 -6.28 -8.17
CA MET A 214 -16.35 -5.96 -8.18
C MET A 214 -17.20 -7.12 -8.72
N PHE A 215 -18.41 -7.26 -8.19
CA PHE A 215 -19.43 -8.10 -8.80
C PHE A 215 -19.96 -7.45 -10.09
N PRO A 216 -20.46 -8.22 -11.06
CA PRO A 216 -20.98 -7.68 -12.32
C PRO A 216 -22.06 -6.59 -12.17
N ASN A 217 -22.86 -6.64 -11.11
CA ASN A 217 -23.92 -5.67 -10.82
C ASN A 217 -23.40 -4.35 -10.19
N GLU A 218 -22.19 -4.31 -9.66
CA GLU A 218 -21.59 -3.13 -9.02
C GLU A 218 -20.92 -2.19 -10.03
N GLN A 219 -20.62 -2.68 -11.24
CA GLN A 219 -19.78 -1.99 -12.22
C GLN A 219 -20.43 -0.74 -12.83
N ARG A 220 -21.77 -0.60 -12.75
CA ARG A 220 -22.52 0.50 -13.38
C ARG A 220 -22.36 1.88 -12.69
N ILE A 221 -21.60 1.97 -11.60
CA ILE A 221 -21.59 3.17 -10.72
C ILE A 221 -20.32 4.03 -10.88
N LEU A 222 -19.32 3.60 -11.66
CA LEU A 222 -17.99 4.20 -11.58
C LEU A 222 -17.60 5.03 -12.80
N LYS A 223 -17.19 6.27 -12.55
CA LYS A 223 -16.46 7.12 -13.49
C LYS A 223 -15.13 7.47 -12.85
N THR A 224 -14.03 7.04 -13.46
CA THR A 224 -12.69 7.46 -13.04
C THR A 224 -12.31 8.68 -13.86
N ASP A 225 -12.33 9.85 -13.22
CA ASP A 225 -11.76 11.07 -13.79
C ASP A 225 -10.33 11.24 -13.26
N ALA A 226 -9.38 11.29 -14.20
CA ALA A 226 -7.96 11.50 -13.94
C ALA A 226 -7.66 12.71 -13.03
N LEU A 227 -8.36 13.83 -13.25
CA LEU A 227 -8.19 15.05 -12.46
C LEU A 227 -8.84 14.93 -11.09
N GLU A 228 -9.94 14.20 -10.99
CA GLU A 228 -10.59 13.93 -9.72
C GLU A 228 -9.69 13.06 -8.83
N GLU A 229 -9.10 11.99 -9.37
CA GLU A 229 -8.22 11.10 -8.62
C GLU A 229 -6.96 11.82 -8.12
N ILE A 230 -6.33 12.66 -8.95
CA ILE A 230 -5.16 13.42 -8.49
C ILE A 230 -5.55 14.47 -7.43
N THR A 231 -6.73 15.07 -7.53
CA THR A 231 -7.26 15.99 -6.52
C THR A 231 -7.52 15.26 -5.19
N LYS A 232 -8.03 14.03 -5.24
CA LYS A 232 -8.23 13.18 -4.05
C LYS A 232 -6.89 12.87 -3.38
N VAL A 233 -5.84 12.55 -4.14
CA VAL A 233 -4.49 12.32 -3.61
C VAL A 233 -3.97 13.56 -2.85
N PHE A 234 -4.01 14.75 -3.46
CA PHE A 234 -3.56 15.97 -2.79
C PHE A 234 -4.39 16.32 -1.55
N ARG A 235 -5.70 16.08 -1.57
CA ARG A 235 -6.57 16.28 -0.40
C ARG A 235 -6.29 15.27 0.71
N ALA A 236 -5.94 14.04 0.37
CA ALA A 236 -5.58 13.03 1.37
C ALA A 236 -4.26 13.37 2.06
N ILE A 237 -3.27 13.88 1.31
CA ILE A 237 -1.98 14.33 1.86
C ILE A 237 -2.18 15.36 2.98
N THR A 238 -3.13 16.28 2.87
CA THR A 238 -3.37 17.29 3.92
C THR A 238 -3.99 16.74 5.20
N ARG A 239 -4.47 15.48 5.19
CA ARG A 239 -5.11 14.79 6.31
C ARG A 239 -4.25 13.70 6.94
N VAL A 240 -3.03 13.49 6.43
CA VAL A 240 -2.09 12.52 7.02
C VAL A 240 -1.63 13.06 8.37
N GLU A 241 -1.93 12.30 9.42
CA GLU A 241 -1.36 12.50 10.76
C GLU A 241 0.02 11.84 10.82
N ASP A 242 1.00 12.58 11.34
CA ASP A 242 2.39 12.15 11.55
C ASP A 242 2.61 11.57 12.96
#